data_AF-A0A2E5EBL6-F1
#
_entry.id   AF-A0A2E5EBL6-F1
#
_cell.length_a   1.000
_cell.length_b   1.000
_cell.length_c   1.000
_cell.angle_alpha   90.00
_cell.angle_beta   90.00
_cell.angle_gamma   90.00
#
_symmetry.space_group_name_H-M   'P 1'
#
loop_
_entity.id
_entity.type
_entity.pdbx_description
1 polymer ?
#
loop_
_entity_poly.entity_id
_entity_poly.type
_entity_poly.pdbx_seq_one_letter_code
_entity_poly.pdbx_strand_id
1 'polypeptide(L)'
;MNDRARKLVAQIKAIEDEGDQFSHIYGLSRSDQSELQRVMSPEFKARYHRWVEIKSRKSDVEIREAELEQARQGKAANESDMVEVLLENRDRLRPNDREWIEKIDATAAGLVGIAFTPRQSQVVREIYFRYYAGAS
;
A
#
# COMPACT_ATOMS: atom_id res chain seq x y z
N MET A 1 -33.95 -9.35 21.53
CA MET A 1 -33.11 -9.80 20.39
C MET A 1 -33.24 -8.75 19.29
N ASN A 2 -32.16 -8.11 18.83
CA ASN A 2 -32.23 -6.95 17.92
C ASN A 2 -32.83 -7.32 16.55
N ASP A 3 -33.99 -6.75 16.24
CA ASP A 3 -34.76 -6.93 15.00
C ASP A 3 -33.93 -6.56 13.75
N ARG A 4 -33.07 -5.56 13.91
CA ARG A 4 -32.14 -5.04 12.88
C ARG A 4 -31.11 -6.06 12.42
N ALA A 5 -30.42 -6.72 13.35
CA ALA A 5 -29.40 -7.72 13.04
C ALA A 5 -30.00 -8.95 12.33
N ARG A 6 -31.24 -9.35 12.69
CA ARG A 6 -31.95 -10.45 12.03
C ARG A 6 -32.34 -10.11 10.58
N LYS A 7 -32.79 -8.87 10.33
CA LYS A 7 -33.07 -8.39 8.96
C LYS A 7 -31.83 -8.40 8.09
N LEU A 8 -30.70 -7.92 8.63
CA LEU A 8 -29.42 -7.94 7.91
C LEU A 8 -28.97 -9.38 7.58
N VAL A 9 -29.11 -10.33 8.52
CA VAL A 9 -28.82 -11.75 8.24
C VAL A 9 -29.70 -12.30 7.12
N ALA A 10 -30.99 -11.97 7.11
CA ALA A 10 -31.91 -12.42 6.06
C ALA A 10 -31.54 -11.84 4.68
N GLN A 11 -31.16 -10.56 4.63
CA GLN A 11 -30.69 -9.91 3.40
C GLN A 11 -29.40 -10.54 2.87
N ILE A 12 -28.45 -10.84 3.75
CA ILE A 12 -27.19 -11.49 3.37
C ILE A 12 -27.44 -12.92 2.87
N LYS A 13 -28.29 -13.69 3.55
CA LYS A 13 -28.66 -15.05 3.11
C LYS A 13 -29.40 -15.09 1.78
N ALA A 14 -29.98 -13.98 1.34
CA ALA A 14 -30.63 -13.87 0.03
C ALA A 14 -29.62 -13.68 -1.12
N ILE A 15 -28.36 -13.39 -0.82
CA ILE A 15 -27.27 -13.33 -1.80
C ILE A 15 -26.70 -14.74 -1.97
N GLU A 16 -26.62 -15.24 -3.21
CA GLU A 16 -26.17 -16.61 -3.48
C GLU A 16 -24.65 -16.77 -3.36
N ASP A 17 -23.88 -15.80 -3.86
CA ASP A 17 -22.42 -15.84 -3.81
C ASP A 17 -21.87 -15.38 -2.44
N GLU A 18 -20.97 -16.17 -1.85
CA GLU A 18 -20.38 -15.87 -0.55
C GLU A 18 -19.44 -14.64 -0.60
N GLY A 19 -18.79 -14.40 -1.73
CA GLY A 19 -17.97 -13.19 -1.95
C GLY A 19 -18.82 -11.92 -1.97
N ASP A 20 -19.99 -11.97 -2.62
CA ASP A 20 -20.96 -10.87 -2.64
C ASP A 20 -21.59 -10.64 -1.27
N GLN A 21 -21.85 -11.72 -0.51
CA GLN A 21 -22.23 -11.61 0.90
C GLN A 21 -21.18 -10.83 1.69
N PHE A 22 -19.91 -11.22 1.60
CA PHE A 22 -18.81 -10.54 2.31
C PHE A 22 -18.62 -9.10 1.85
N SER A 23 -18.75 -8.83 0.55
CA SER A 23 -18.67 -7.48 -0.01
C SER A 23 -19.80 -6.59 0.53
N HIS A 24 -21.02 -7.12 0.58
CA HIS A 24 -22.17 -6.41 1.16
C HIS A 24 -21.93 -6.08 2.64
N ILE A 25 -21.43 -7.05 3.43
CA ILE A 25 -21.11 -6.83 4.85
C ILE A 25 -20.03 -5.76 5.02
N TYR A 26 -18.98 -5.80 4.19
CA TYR A 26 -17.86 -4.85 4.25
C TYR A 26 -18.30 -3.41 3.97
N GLY A 27 -19.33 -3.22 3.14
CA GLY A 27 -19.93 -1.92 2.85
C GLY A 27 -20.86 -1.36 3.94
N LEU A 28 -21.24 -2.16 4.94
CA LEU A 28 -22.10 -1.70 6.04
C LEU A 28 -21.34 -0.73 6.97
N SER A 29 -22.10 0.06 7.73
CA SER A 29 -21.53 0.90 8.79
C SER A 29 -20.81 0.05 9.84
N ARG A 30 -19.77 0.59 10.52
CA ARG A 30 -19.06 -0.12 11.61
C ARG A 30 -20.02 -0.62 12.70
N SER A 31 -21.07 0.14 13.00
CA SER A 31 -22.08 -0.27 13.99
C SER A 31 -22.87 -1.48 13.51
N ASP A 32 -23.34 -1.46 12.26
CA ASP A 32 -24.10 -2.57 11.68
C ASP A 32 -23.24 -3.82 11.52
N GLN A 33 -21.97 -3.67 11.12
CA GLN A 33 -21.01 -4.77 11.08
C GLN A 33 -20.82 -5.41 12.46
N SER A 34 -20.68 -4.61 13.52
CA SER A 34 -20.52 -5.13 14.88
C SER A 34 -21.77 -5.86 15.37
N GLU A 35 -22.96 -5.32 15.13
CA GLU A 35 -24.22 -5.99 15.48
C GLU A 35 -24.40 -7.31 14.74
N LEU A 36 -24.10 -7.31 13.46
CA LEU A 36 -24.22 -8.48 12.61
C LEU A 36 -23.21 -9.58 13.01
N GLN A 37 -21.96 -9.20 13.30
CA GLN A 37 -20.97 -10.12 13.83
C GLN A 37 -21.35 -10.72 15.18
N ARG A 38 -22.28 -10.15 15.96
CA ARG A 38 -22.75 -10.80 17.21
C ARG A 38 -23.69 -11.97 16.94
N VAL A 39 -24.40 -11.97 15.80
CA VAL A 39 -25.45 -12.96 15.49
C VAL A 39 -25.03 -13.99 14.44
N MET A 40 -23.95 -13.75 13.69
CA MET A 40 -23.39 -14.73 12.74
C MET A 40 -22.80 -15.95 13.47
N SER A 41 -22.71 -17.08 12.75
CA SER A 41 -21.98 -18.25 13.25
C SER A 41 -20.47 -17.97 13.33
N PRO A 42 -19.74 -18.59 14.27
CA PRO A 42 -18.28 -18.44 14.37
C PRO A 42 -17.54 -18.79 13.07
N GLU A 43 -18.00 -19.82 12.36
CA GLU A 43 -17.38 -20.31 11.12
C GLU A 43 -17.51 -19.30 9.99
N PHE A 44 -18.69 -18.68 9.86
CA PHE A 44 -18.93 -17.64 8.86
C PHE A 44 -18.10 -16.38 9.16
N LYS A 45 -18.01 -15.98 10.44
CA LYS A 45 -17.13 -14.87 10.86
C LYS A 45 -15.68 -15.13 10.48
N ALA A 46 -15.17 -16.34 10.75
CA ALA A 46 -13.79 -16.69 10.42
C ALA A 46 -13.50 -16.57 8.90
N ARG A 47 -14.44 -17.01 8.05
CA ARG A 47 -14.32 -16.85 6.60
C ARG A 47 -14.40 -15.39 6.15
N TYR A 48 -15.33 -14.62 6.71
CA TYR A 48 -15.41 -13.17 6.46
C TYR A 48 -14.11 -12.45 6.84
N HIS A 49 -13.55 -12.71 8.02
CA HIS A 49 -12.30 -12.09 8.45
C HIS A 49 -11.13 -12.42 7.52
N ARG A 50 -11.03 -13.69 7.07
CA ARG A 50 -10.02 -14.08 6.08
C ARG A 50 -10.21 -13.36 4.75
N TRP A 51 -11.45 -13.22 4.29
CA TRP A 51 -11.76 -12.47 3.06
C TRP A 51 -11.38 -10.99 3.20
N VAL A 52 -11.68 -10.37 4.35
CA VAL A 52 -11.29 -8.98 4.64
C VAL A 52 -9.78 -8.81 4.65
N GLU A 53 -9.03 -9.73 5.27
CA GLU A 53 -7.57 -9.70 5.30
C GLU A 53 -6.96 -9.82 3.89
N ILE A 54 -7.52 -10.70 3.04
CA ILE A 54 -7.09 -10.83 1.64
C ILE A 54 -7.40 -9.55 0.86
N LYS A 55 -8.61 -8.99 1.05
CA LYS A 55 -9.03 -7.75 0.38
C LYS A 55 -8.21 -6.55 0.83
N SER A 56 -7.91 -6.42 2.12
CA SER A 56 -7.08 -5.33 2.64
C SER A 56 -5.66 -5.44 2.09
N ARG A 57 -5.07 -6.64 2.06
CA ARG A 57 -3.75 -6.85 1.43
C ARG A 57 -3.74 -6.49 -0.05
N LYS A 58 -4.78 -6.87 -0.80
CA LYS A 58 -4.90 -6.45 -2.22
C LYS A 58 -4.98 -4.94 -2.34
N SER A 59 -5.79 -4.28 -1.51
CA SER A 59 -5.87 -2.82 -1.47
C SER A 59 -4.54 -2.17 -1.10
N ASP A 60 -3.79 -2.72 -0.15
CA ASP A 60 -2.48 -2.19 0.26
C ASP A 60 -1.46 -2.33 -0.88
N VAL A 61 -1.49 -3.45 -1.62
CA VAL A 61 -0.65 -3.65 -2.81
C VAL A 61 -1.06 -2.71 -3.95
N GLU A 62 -2.36 -2.50 -4.16
CA GLU A 62 -2.86 -1.56 -5.18
C GLU A 62 -2.51 -0.11 -4.84
N ILE A 63 -2.61 0.29 -3.57
CA ILE A 63 -2.16 1.60 -3.09
C ILE A 63 -0.66 1.72 -3.29
N ARG A 64 0.11 0.71 -2.90
CA ARG A 64 1.57 0.69 -3.05
C ARG A 64 2.00 0.84 -4.51
N GLU A 65 1.37 0.12 -5.42
CA GLU A 65 1.66 0.23 -6.85
C GLU A 65 1.27 1.59 -7.40
N ALA A 66 0.16 2.19 -6.93
CA ALA A 66 -0.23 3.54 -7.32
C ALA A 66 0.76 4.59 -6.79
N GLU A 67 1.26 4.44 -5.57
CA GLU A 67 2.32 5.30 -5.00
C GLU A 67 3.63 5.18 -5.80
N LEU A 68 4.02 3.95 -6.16
CA LEU A 68 5.18 3.69 -7.02
C LEU A 68 4.99 4.27 -8.42
N GLU A 69 3.80 4.19 -9.00
CA GLU A 69 3.52 4.80 -10.31
C GLU A 69 3.57 6.33 -10.23
N GLN A 70 3.08 6.93 -9.15
CA GLN A 70 3.28 8.36 -8.91
C GLN A 70 4.77 8.70 -8.77
N ALA A 71 5.56 7.85 -8.11
CA ALA A 71 7.00 8.02 -8.00
C ALA A 71 7.72 7.90 -9.36
N ARG A 72 7.33 6.94 -10.21
CA ARG A 72 7.83 6.78 -11.59
C ARG A 72 7.54 8.02 -12.45
N GLN A 73 6.43 8.72 -12.17
CA GLN A 73 6.06 9.97 -12.83
C GLN A 73 6.71 11.22 -12.19
N GLY A 74 7.65 11.06 -11.25
CA GLY A 74 8.34 12.16 -10.57
C GLY A 74 7.52 12.88 -9.51
N LYS A 75 6.39 12.29 -9.07
CA LYS A 75 5.48 12.83 -8.05
C LYS A 75 5.53 12.03 -6.74
N ALA A 76 6.66 11.40 -6.44
CA ALA A 76 6.82 10.62 -5.22
C ALA A 76 6.56 11.50 -3.98
N ALA A 77 5.72 11.01 -3.06
CA ALA A 77 5.40 11.69 -1.82
C ALA A 77 6.39 11.36 -0.68
N ASN A 78 7.11 10.24 -0.79
CA ASN A 78 8.09 9.79 0.22
C ASN A 78 9.40 9.32 -0.43
N GLU A 79 10.48 9.30 0.36
CA GLU A 79 11.83 8.99 -0.11
C GLU A 79 12.06 7.52 -0.43
N SER A 80 11.39 6.60 0.26
CA SER A 80 11.53 5.16 0.00
C SER A 80 11.12 4.82 -1.43
N ASP A 81 10.06 5.47 -1.92
CA ASP A 81 9.49 5.23 -3.26
C ASP A 81 10.39 5.81 -4.34
N MET A 82 10.98 6.98 -4.06
CA MET A 82 11.99 7.55 -4.94
C MET A 82 13.17 6.59 -5.10
N VAL A 83 13.67 6.00 -4.02
CA VAL A 83 14.79 5.06 -4.08
C VAL A 83 14.40 3.74 -4.75
N GLU A 84 13.18 3.25 -4.58
CA GLU A 84 12.70 2.06 -5.31
C GLU A 84 12.65 2.32 -6.82
N VAL A 85 12.15 3.48 -7.25
CA VAL A 85 12.16 3.86 -8.67
C VAL A 85 13.58 4.04 -9.21
N LEU A 86 14.51 4.58 -8.41
CA LEU A 86 15.93 4.64 -8.76
C LEU A 86 16.54 3.24 -8.94
N LEU A 87 16.16 2.29 -8.08
CA LEU A 87 16.60 0.90 -8.17
C LEU A 87 16.10 0.24 -9.47
N GLU A 88 14.84 0.47 -9.84
CA GLU A 88 14.26 -0.03 -11.09
C GLU A 88 14.93 0.58 -12.34
N ASN A 89 15.29 1.86 -12.27
CA ASN A 89 15.81 2.61 -13.42
C ASN A 89 17.34 2.82 -13.39
N ARG A 90 18.07 2.17 -12.49
CA ARG A 90 19.52 2.36 -12.25
C ARG A 90 20.35 2.36 -13.54
N ASP A 91 20.03 1.48 -14.48
CA ASP A 91 20.77 1.35 -15.75
C ASP A 91 20.34 2.36 -16.83
N ARG A 92 19.24 3.10 -16.60
CA ARG A 92 18.64 4.06 -17.53
C ARG A 92 18.74 5.51 -17.06
N LEU A 93 19.10 5.75 -15.80
CA LEU A 93 19.32 7.10 -15.26
C LEU A 93 20.35 7.82 -16.12
N ARG A 94 19.96 8.95 -16.71
CA ARG A 94 20.83 9.74 -17.58
C ARG A 94 21.40 10.93 -16.79
N PRO A 95 22.47 11.57 -17.28
CA PRO A 95 23.08 12.74 -16.64
C PRO A 95 22.12 13.92 -16.34
N ASN A 96 20.92 13.93 -16.93
CA ASN A 96 19.92 14.98 -16.75
C ASN A 96 18.92 14.74 -15.60
N ASP A 97 18.97 13.60 -14.91
CA ASP A 97 18.12 13.32 -13.73
C ASP A 97 18.65 13.98 -12.45
N ARG A 98 19.57 14.94 -12.63
CA ARG A 98 20.36 15.64 -11.62
C ARG A 98 19.50 16.33 -10.56
N GLU A 99 18.49 17.07 -10.99
CA GLU A 99 17.58 17.81 -10.11
C GLU A 99 16.78 16.86 -9.19
N TRP A 100 16.47 15.66 -9.67
CA TRP A 100 15.72 14.67 -8.90
C TRP A 100 16.61 13.96 -7.88
N ILE A 101 17.86 13.64 -8.24
CA ILE A 101 18.86 13.06 -7.33
C ILE A 101 19.29 14.09 -6.26
N GLU A 102 19.49 15.36 -6.62
CA GLU A 102 19.83 16.43 -5.67
C GLU A 102 18.68 16.69 -4.66
N LYS A 103 17.42 16.54 -5.09
CA LYS A 103 16.27 16.59 -4.15
C LYS A 103 16.29 15.42 -3.17
N ILE A 104 16.66 14.21 -3.61
CA ILE A 104 16.77 13.04 -2.72
C ILE A 104 17.90 13.22 -1.71
N ASP A 105 19.06 13.72 -2.16
CA ASP A 105 20.22 13.99 -1.29
C ASP A 105 19.92 15.08 -0.24
N ALA A 106 19.24 16.16 -0.65
CA ALA A 106 18.82 17.24 0.25
C ALA A 106 17.76 16.80 1.28
N THR A 107 16.90 15.85 0.92
CA THR A 107 15.85 15.33 1.82
C THR A 107 16.45 14.30 2.79
N ALA A 108 17.33 13.42 2.31
CA ALA A 108 18.09 12.45 3.13
C ALA A 108 19.05 13.13 4.13
N ALA A 109 19.60 14.30 3.79
CA ALA A 109 20.45 15.09 4.66
C ALA A 109 19.69 15.89 5.74
N GLY A 110 18.35 15.93 5.70
CA GLY A 110 17.56 16.88 6.50
C GLY A 110 16.31 16.35 7.23
N LEU A 111 15.79 15.14 6.95
CA LEU A 111 14.49 14.72 7.51
C LEU A 111 14.52 13.33 8.17
N VAL A 112 14.55 13.37 9.51
CA VAL A 112 13.87 12.50 10.48
C VAL A 112 13.69 11.01 10.08
N GLY A 113 14.59 10.16 10.56
CA GLY A 113 14.26 8.79 10.99
C GLY A 113 14.05 7.72 9.91
N ILE A 114 14.33 7.99 8.63
CA ILE A 114 14.23 6.96 7.58
C ILE A 114 15.54 6.16 7.54
N ALA A 115 15.45 4.87 7.90
CA ALA A 115 16.55 3.93 7.76
C ALA A 115 16.48 3.26 6.39
N PHE A 116 17.28 3.74 5.43
CA PHE A 116 17.46 3.03 4.17
C PHE A 116 17.99 1.61 4.42
N THR A 117 17.45 0.64 3.69
CA THR A 117 18.04 -0.71 3.69
C THR A 117 19.47 -0.65 3.14
N PRO A 118 20.37 -1.57 3.52
CA PRO A 118 21.75 -1.58 3.03
C PRO A 118 21.87 -1.53 1.51
N ARG A 119 20.95 -2.19 0.80
CA ARG A 119 20.88 -2.20 -0.67
C ARG A 119 20.50 -0.83 -1.25
N GLN A 120 19.52 -0.16 -0.65
CA GLN A 120 19.08 1.18 -1.04
C GLN A 120 20.22 2.20 -0.85
N SER A 121 20.90 2.17 0.30
CA SER A 121 22.06 3.03 0.58
C SER A 121 23.20 2.81 -0.43
N GLN A 122 23.47 1.57 -0.81
CA GLN A 122 24.50 1.24 -1.79
C GLN A 122 24.19 1.83 -3.17
N VAL A 123 22.93 1.74 -3.63
CA VAL A 123 22.56 2.25 -4.96
C VAL A 123 22.55 3.77 -5.02
N VAL A 124 22.05 4.46 -3.99
CA VAL A 124 22.17 5.92 -3.89
C VAL A 124 23.65 6.32 -3.96
N ARG A 125 24.52 5.62 -3.23
CA ARG A 125 25.97 5.86 -3.22
C ARG A 125 26.61 5.60 -4.59
N GLU A 126 26.24 4.53 -5.28
CA GLU A 126 26.75 4.20 -6.62
C GLU A 126 26.31 5.22 -7.68
N ILE A 127 25.05 5.68 -7.63
CA ILE A 127 24.54 6.74 -8.50
C ILE A 127 25.31 8.03 -8.23
N TYR A 128 25.47 8.41 -6.95
CA TYR A 128 26.24 9.58 -6.57
C TYR A 128 27.67 9.52 -7.09
N PHE A 129 28.37 8.39 -6.89
CA PHE A 129 29.75 8.22 -7.37
C PHE A 129 29.88 8.24 -8.89
N ARG A 130 28.95 7.62 -9.61
CA ARG A 130 29.01 7.53 -11.08
C ARG A 130 28.75 8.86 -11.77
N TYR A 131 27.89 9.70 -11.20
CA TYR A 131 27.43 10.93 -11.84
C TYR A 131 28.04 12.21 -11.27
N TYR A 132 28.26 12.30 -9.96
CA TYR A 132 28.73 13.53 -9.30
C TYR A 132 30.19 13.47 -8.88
N ALA A 133 30.68 12.31 -8.45
CA ALA A 133 32.10 12.11 -8.19
C ALA A 133 32.90 11.80 -9.46
N GLY A 134 32.32 12.00 -10.64
CA GLY A 134 32.95 11.69 -11.92
C GLY A 134 34.38 12.24 -12.00
N ALA A 135 35.25 11.43 -12.59
CA ALA A 135 36.66 11.71 -12.88
C ALA A 135 37.66 11.41 -11.75
N SER A 136 37.98 10.12 -11.60
CA SER A 136 39.34 9.65 -11.86
C SER A 136 39.29 8.30 -12.57
#